data_AF-M3H5K7-F1
#
_entry.id   AF-M3H5K7-F1
#
_cell.length_a   1.000
_cell.length_b   1.000
_cell.length_c   1.000
_cell.angle_alpha   90.00
_cell.angle_beta   90.00
_cell.angle_gamma   90.00
#
_symmetry.space_group_name_H-M   'P 1'
#
loop_
_entity.id
_entity.type
_entity.pdbx_description
1 polymer ?
#
loop_
_entity_poly.entity_id
_entity_poly.type
_entity_poly.pdbx_seq_one_letter_code
_entity_poly.pdbx_strand_id
1 'polypeptide(L)'
;MIQNNYIKVFLFKSILLCSTLPLFADKNSFKFWFPDENHTVKHLVEDTDCNTQFDNNHPESFEPNKTFLTLYGDSLGDFVDEPAYGHFGWDKYLTLMNFGIEWNVQNLAVGGYTTKNVYELITYCSKDQPRRINFKTAPNVAFEIGGNDFWHNALLLTVMPWKFGSVVERVAHNTKSILYQLRNPRRNKDVLVMGNFPNLSYSPTLGNTNQYFAPMTTQPDGGFSYNMSQLQTEQKKAMREEEEAAVLALLPPAGWLALLYMPIDLDQLHTEFVDAILYIKEAYNGVIANLEIQTGAEELDILQIQIKNAGTSPTMQDDWYWLWLHTIKNNVSMVTSLGMYFSQGAIEQTAAEVNGKYGKVRFLPMYHLFIRQRDCFQFGHCWVANPWLYQDQIGHLNYIGYTVWAGAMSAKVAELDWHNSLKNGPPHYNGAVSIPGDDTVIVPLPEEEPPQDVEVQPTPIDILILICIFTGKCW
;
A
#
# COMPACT_ATOMS: atom_id res chain seq x y z
N MET A 1 -23.73 -28.34 40.21
CA MET A 1 -23.99 -27.97 38.80
C MET A 1 -23.26 -26.70 38.33
N ILE A 2 -22.44 -26.04 39.16
CA ILE A 2 -21.74 -24.78 38.82
C ILE A 2 -20.27 -24.98 38.39
N GLN A 3 -19.63 -26.11 38.76
CA GLN A 3 -18.23 -26.40 38.41
C GLN A 3 -17.99 -26.74 36.92
N ASN A 4 -19.02 -27.18 36.19
CA ASN A 4 -18.84 -27.68 34.81
C ASN A 4 -18.74 -26.54 33.78
N ASN A 5 -19.29 -25.36 34.08
CA ASN A 5 -19.23 -24.20 33.17
C ASN A 5 -17.90 -23.45 33.25
N TYR A 6 -17.28 -23.39 34.43
CA TYR A 6 -15.95 -22.77 34.58
C TYR A 6 -14.86 -23.57 33.87
N ILE A 7 -14.92 -24.90 33.95
CA ILE A 7 -13.98 -25.78 33.25
C ILE A 7 -14.16 -25.67 31.73
N LYS A 8 -15.39 -25.56 31.23
CA LYS A 8 -15.66 -25.32 29.79
C LYS A 8 -15.16 -23.97 29.31
N VAL A 9 -15.38 -22.90 30.06
CA VAL A 9 -14.87 -21.55 29.71
C VAL A 9 -13.35 -21.51 29.77
N PHE A 10 -12.74 -22.14 30.77
CA PHE A 10 -11.29 -22.22 30.88
C PHE A 10 -10.67 -23.07 29.76
N LEU A 11 -11.24 -24.24 29.45
CA LEU A 11 -10.81 -25.06 28.30
C LEU A 11 -11.02 -24.35 26.98
N PHE A 12 -12.13 -23.62 26.79
CA PHE A 12 -12.36 -22.83 25.57
C PHE A 12 -11.33 -21.71 25.44
N LYS A 13 -11.03 -20.98 26.52
CA LYS A 13 -9.99 -19.94 26.52
C LYS A 13 -8.58 -20.51 26.34
N SER A 14 -8.27 -21.66 26.93
CA SER A 14 -6.97 -22.32 26.79
C SER A 14 -6.80 -22.95 25.41
N ILE A 15 -7.86 -23.48 24.79
CA ILE A 15 -7.85 -23.94 23.40
C ILE A 15 -7.69 -22.74 22.45
N LEU A 16 -8.36 -21.60 22.71
CA LEU A 16 -8.17 -20.34 21.97
C LEU A 16 -6.73 -19.82 22.10
N LEU A 17 -6.13 -19.89 23.30
CA LEU A 17 -4.72 -19.53 23.52
C LEU A 17 -3.73 -20.52 22.88
N CYS A 18 -4.04 -21.81 22.84
CA CYS A 18 -3.15 -22.81 22.22
C CYS A 18 -3.28 -22.87 20.69
N SER A 19 -4.45 -22.52 20.13
CA SER A 19 -4.67 -22.40 18.68
C SER A 19 -4.17 -21.08 18.10
N THR A 20 -3.76 -20.14 18.95
CA THR A 20 -3.08 -18.90 18.55
C THR A 20 -1.56 -19.02 18.59
N LEU A 21 -0.96 -20.12 19.09
CA LEU A 21 0.50 -20.36 19.10
C LEU A 21 1.19 -20.23 17.73
N PRO A 22 0.58 -20.59 16.58
CA PRO A 22 1.14 -20.28 15.26
C PRO A 22 1.05 -18.80 14.84
N LEU A 23 0.10 -18.03 15.42
CA LEU A 23 0.03 -16.56 15.26
C LEU A 23 1.14 -15.85 16.05
N PHE A 24 1.72 -16.50 17.06
CA PHE A 24 2.81 -15.96 17.90
C PHE A 24 4.21 -16.06 17.28
N ALA A 25 4.36 -16.57 16.05
CA ALA A 25 5.67 -16.84 15.42
C ALA A 25 6.03 -15.88 14.26
N ASP A 26 5.16 -14.93 13.92
CA ASP A 26 5.42 -13.97 12.85
C ASP A 26 5.92 -12.64 13.45
N LYS A 27 7.13 -12.23 13.06
CA LYS A 27 7.77 -10.96 13.45
C LYS A 27 6.92 -9.72 13.12
N ASN A 28 5.90 -9.87 12.27
CA ASN A 28 5.00 -8.81 11.85
C ASN A 28 3.60 -8.91 12.50
N SER A 29 3.19 -10.00 13.17
CA SER A 29 1.77 -10.22 13.49
C SER A 29 1.18 -9.51 14.73
N PHE A 30 1.91 -8.60 15.39
CA PHE A 30 1.40 -7.92 16.61
C PHE A 30 1.37 -6.40 16.51
N LYS A 31 0.23 -5.87 16.06
CA LYS A 31 -0.23 -4.49 16.32
C LYS A 31 -1.64 -4.42 16.93
N PHE A 32 -2.11 -5.52 17.52
CA PHE A 32 -3.56 -5.72 17.65
C PHE A 32 -4.28 -4.93 18.78
N TRP A 33 -3.62 -4.19 19.68
CA TRP A 33 -4.31 -3.68 20.90
C TRP A 33 -3.95 -2.29 21.43
N PHE A 34 -2.99 -1.57 20.86
CA PHE A 34 -2.63 -0.24 21.33
C PHE A 34 -2.52 0.71 20.13
N PRO A 35 -2.99 1.98 20.23
CA PRO A 35 -2.53 2.98 19.28
C PRO A 35 -1.01 2.90 19.28
N ASP A 36 -0.41 2.73 18.10
CA ASP A 36 1.00 2.39 17.98
C ASP A 36 1.85 3.60 18.37
N GLU A 37 1.99 3.85 19.68
CA GLU A 37 2.87 4.89 20.23
C GLU A 37 4.31 4.68 19.73
N ASN A 38 4.64 3.47 19.28
CA ASN A 38 5.93 3.07 18.74
C ASN A 38 6.07 3.18 17.21
N HIS A 39 5.01 3.42 16.44
CA HIS A 39 5.13 3.63 14.99
C HIS A 39 4.53 4.98 14.63
N THR A 40 5.24 6.04 15.01
CA THR A 40 4.96 7.43 14.62
C THR A 40 6.25 8.09 14.16
N VAL A 41 6.19 9.18 13.36
CA VAL A 41 7.40 9.99 13.03
C VAL A 41 8.09 10.36 14.33
N LYS A 42 7.29 10.73 15.33
CA LYS A 42 7.78 11.12 16.65
C LYS A 42 8.58 9.98 17.28
N HIS A 43 8.06 8.76 17.32
CA HIS A 43 8.80 7.63 17.88
C HIS A 43 10.06 7.29 17.08
N LEU A 44 9.93 7.14 15.76
CA LEU A 44 11.05 6.86 14.86
C LEU A 44 12.15 7.92 14.93
N VAL A 45 11.80 9.19 15.13
CA VAL A 45 12.78 10.30 15.14
C VAL A 45 13.27 10.64 16.55
N GLU A 46 12.39 10.63 17.55
CA GLU A 46 12.70 11.08 18.92
C GLU A 46 13.10 9.91 19.83
N ASP A 47 12.46 8.75 19.72
CA ASP A 47 12.66 7.63 20.63
C ASP A 47 13.71 6.62 20.11
N THR A 48 13.75 6.39 18.79
CA THR A 48 14.71 5.46 18.18
C THR A 48 15.91 6.14 17.51
N ASP A 49 15.94 7.48 17.43
CA ASP A 49 16.95 8.26 16.70
C ASP A 49 17.18 7.76 15.26
N CYS A 50 16.08 7.42 14.59
CA CYS A 50 16.04 6.82 13.25
C CYS A 50 16.80 5.50 13.12
N ASN A 51 16.92 4.75 14.22
CA ASN A 51 17.60 3.48 14.21
C ASN A 51 16.73 2.39 13.60
N THR A 52 16.99 2.10 12.33
CA THR A 52 16.39 0.96 11.61
C THR A 52 17.37 -0.22 11.51
N GLN A 53 18.42 -0.25 12.32
CA GLN A 53 19.35 -1.38 12.33
C GLN A 53 18.65 -2.67 12.77
N PHE A 54 19.15 -3.80 12.29
CA PHE A 54 18.52 -5.09 12.49
C PHE A 54 18.20 -5.41 13.96
N ASP A 55 16.92 -5.60 14.24
CA ASP A 55 16.40 -6.24 15.43
C ASP A 55 15.45 -7.38 15.02
N ASN A 56 15.56 -8.54 15.68
CA ASN A 56 14.72 -9.70 15.39
C ASN A 56 13.23 -9.46 15.68
N ASN A 57 12.89 -8.39 16.41
CA ASN A 57 11.55 -8.14 16.93
C ASN A 57 10.79 -6.98 16.23
N HIS A 58 11.37 -6.31 15.23
CA HIS A 58 10.77 -5.09 14.65
C HIS A 58 10.68 -5.14 13.11
N PRO A 59 9.50 -4.89 12.50
CA PRO A 59 9.31 -4.91 11.03
C PRO A 59 10.09 -3.80 10.29
N GLU A 60 10.50 -2.76 11.03
CA GLU A 60 11.33 -1.66 10.54
C GLU A 60 12.81 -2.02 10.38
N SER A 61 13.19 -3.24 10.76
CA SER A 61 14.58 -3.69 10.80
C SER A 61 15.16 -3.91 9.40
N PHE A 62 16.34 -3.34 9.17
CA PHE A 62 17.11 -3.53 7.95
C PHE A 62 18.17 -4.62 8.09
N GLU A 63 18.08 -5.67 7.27
CA GLU A 63 19.11 -6.71 7.11
C GLU A 63 19.99 -6.43 5.88
N PRO A 64 21.28 -6.08 6.05
CA PRO A 64 22.23 -5.76 4.97
C PRO A 64 22.21 -6.65 3.73
N ASN A 65 22.11 -7.96 3.92
CA ASN A 65 22.29 -8.96 2.88
C ASN A 65 20.97 -9.62 2.45
N LYS A 66 19.84 -9.17 3.01
CA LYS A 66 18.53 -9.77 2.71
C LYS A 66 17.49 -8.71 2.35
N THR A 67 17.46 -7.59 3.06
CA THR A 67 16.47 -6.53 2.83
C THR A 67 16.78 -5.80 1.53
N PHE A 68 16.08 -6.19 0.47
CA PHE A 68 16.24 -5.59 -0.85
C PHE A 68 15.16 -4.55 -1.18
N LEU A 69 14.11 -4.44 -0.35
CA LEU A 69 13.01 -3.51 -0.56
C LEU A 69 12.57 -2.84 0.73
N THR A 70 12.44 -1.51 0.70
CA THR A 70 11.86 -0.70 1.78
C THR A 70 10.55 -0.07 1.29
N LEU A 71 9.50 -0.16 2.10
CA LEU A 71 8.21 0.45 1.84
C LEU A 71 8.00 1.68 2.71
N TYR A 72 7.58 2.78 2.10
CA TYR A 72 6.97 3.90 2.81
C TYR A 72 5.50 3.98 2.46
N GLY A 73 4.69 4.52 3.37
CA GLY A 73 3.28 4.74 3.10
C GLY A 73 2.52 5.18 4.34
N ASP A 74 1.20 5.03 4.27
CA ASP A 74 0.29 5.36 5.35
C ASP A 74 -0.35 4.11 6.00
N SER A 75 -1.57 4.23 6.54
CA SER A 75 -2.27 3.12 7.20
C SER A 75 -2.49 1.93 6.28
N LEU A 76 -2.55 2.14 4.97
CA LEU A 76 -2.70 1.05 4.01
C LEU A 76 -1.43 0.20 3.91
N GLY A 77 -0.24 0.77 4.09
CA GLY A 77 1.00 -0.01 4.16
C GLY A 77 1.27 -0.54 5.57
N ASP A 78 0.82 0.21 6.58
CA ASP A 78 1.02 -0.07 8.00
C ASP A 78 0.21 -1.29 8.47
N PHE A 79 -1.09 -1.34 8.13
CA PHE A 79 -2.02 -2.35 8.64
C PHE A 79 -1.97 -3.69 7.90
N VAL A 80 -1.00 -3.87 7.01
CA VAL A 80 -0.80 -5.14 6.30
C VAL A 80 -0.64 -6.31 7.28
N ASP A 81 0.00 -6.07 8.41
CA ASP A 81 0.32 -7.10 9.40
C ASP A 81 -0.68 -7.14 10.57
N GLU A 82 -1.70 -6.29 10.54
CA GLU A 82 -2.73 -6.25 11.56
C GLU A 82 -3.73 -7.40 11.40
N PRO A 83 -4.02 -8.18 12.47
CA PRO A 83 -5.00 -9.27 12.42
C PRO A 83 -6.42 -8.84 12.02
N ALA A 84 -6.74 -7.56 12.15
CA ALA A 84 -8.02 -7.01 11.70
C ALA A 84 -8.08 -6.79 10.19
N TYR A 85 -6.94 -6.62 9.50
CA TYR A 85 -6.86 -6.11 8.14
C TYR A 85 -6.13 -7.09 7.20
N GLY A 86 -4.79 -7.07 7.22
CA GLY A 86 -4.00 -7.91 6.35
C GLY A 86 -3.53 -9.21 7.00
N HIS A 87 -3.69 -9.44 8.30
CA HIS A 87 -3.37 -10.71 8.98
C HIS A 87 -1.90 -11.18 8.94
N PHE A 88 -1.07 -10.66 8.02
CA PHE A 88 0.27 -11.15 7.68
C PHE A 88 1.13 -10.02 7.10
N GLY A 89 2.41 -9.96 7.43
CA GLY A 89 3.31 -8.97 6.82
C GLY A 89 3.50 -9.14 5.30
N TRP A 90 4.03 -8.09 4.66
CA TRP A 90 4.32 -8.04 3.22
C TRP A 90 5.06 -9.27 2.69
N ASP A 91 6.05 -9.78 3.44
CA ASP A 91 6.85 -10.95 3.05
C ASP A 91 5.95 -12.16 2.68
N LYS A 92 4.90 -12.43 3.46
CA LYS A 92 3.99 -13.57 3.21
C LYS A 92 3.09 -13.32 2.01
N TYR A 93 2.51 -12.13 1.90
CA TYR A 93 1.71 -11.75 0.75
C TYR A 93 2.50 -11.81 -0.55
N LEU A 94 3.72 -11.28 -0.56
CA LEU A 94 4.58 -11.30 -1.73
C LEU A 94 5.09 -12.71 -2.04
N THR A 95 5.37 -13.54 -1.02
CA THR A 95 5.70 -14.96 -1.20
C THR A 95 4.57 -15.72 -1.88
N LEU A 96 3.32 -15.48 -1.46
CA LEU A 96 2.15 -16.05 -2.12
C LEU A 96 2.11 -15.64 -3.61
N MET A 97 2.51 -14.41 -3.92
CA MET A 97 2.57 -13.91 -5.29
C MET A 97 3.78 -14.36 -6.07
N ASN A 98 4.87 -14.78 -5.45
CA ASN A 98 6.04 -15.29 -6.15
C ASN A 98 6.92 -16.09 -5.19
N PHE A 99 6.79 -17.42 -5.26
CA PHE A 99 7.54 -18.38 -4.45
C PHE A 99 9.01 -18.50 -4.84
N GLY A 100 9.40 -18.07 -6.04
CA GLY A 100 10.78 -18.11 -6.49
C GLY A 100 11.66 -17.01 -5.89
N ILE A 101 11.08 -16.10 -5.11
CA ILE A 101 11.77 -14.98 -4.49
C ILE A 101 11.74 -15.15 -2.96
N GLU A 102 12.91 -15.07 -2.33
CA GLU A 102 13.02 -14.96 -0.87
C GLU A 102 12.77 -13.51 -0.45
N TRP A 103 11.52 -13.19 -0.11
CA TRP A 103 11.12 -11.85 0.28
C TRP A 103 11.66 -11.45 1.66
N ASN A 104 12.30 -10.28 1.71
CA ASN A 104 12.63 -9.58 2.95
C ASN A 104 12.40 -8.08 2.72
N VAL A 105 11.25 -7.63 3.17
CA VAL A 105 10.76 -6.26 3.01
C VAL A 105 10.82 -5.54 4.35
N GLN A 106 11.39 -4.35 4.34
CA GLN A 106 11.34 -3.42 5.46
C GLN A 106 10.09 -2.55 5.30
N ASN A 107 9.21 -2.54 6.31
CA ASN A 107 8.02 -1.70 6.30
C ASN A 107 8.25 -0.46 7.18
N LEU A 108 8.22 0.73 6.57
CA LEU A 108 8.28 2.04 7.23
C LEU A 108 7.00 2.86 6.95
N ALA A 109 5.92 2.19 6.55
CA ALA A 109 4.60 2.81 6.44
C ALA A 109 4.02 3.05 7.83
N VAL A 110 3.31 4.17 7.98
CA VAL A 110 2.77 4.58 9.28
C VAL A 110 1.39 5.23 9.11
N GLY A 111 0.42 4.75 9.89
CA GLY A 111 -0.93 5.29 9.93
C GLY A 111 -1.01 6.81 10.04
N GLY A 112 -1.81 7.43 9.16
CA GLY A 112 -2.04 8.87 9.14
C GLY A 112 -0.98 9.70 8.42
N TYR A 113 0.08 9.10 7.90
CA TYR A 113 1.09 9.85 7.14
C TYR A 113 0.50 10.48 5.89
N THR A 114 0.92 11.73 5.66
CA THR A 114 0.76 12.47 4.42
C THR A 114 2.05 12.45 3.60
N THR A 115 1.99 12.92 2.36
CA THR A 115 3.19 13.17 1.54
C THR A 115 4.25 14.01 2.27
N LYS A 116 3.82 15.02 3.03
CA LYS A 116 4.73 15.86 3.82
C LYS A 116 5.43 15.07 4.92
N ASN A 117 4.72 14.18 5.63
CA ASN A 117 5.31 13.41 6.72
C ASN A 117 6.40 12.44 6.25
N VAL A 118 6.20 11.79 5.09
CA VAL A 118 7.22 10.91 4.50
C VAL A 118 8.49 11.71 4.14
N TYR A 119 8.32 12.88 3.51
CA TYR A 119 9.46 13.78 3.23
C TYR A 119 10.19 14.18 4.52
N GLU A 120 9.44 14.58 5.54
CA GLU A 120 9.99 15.01 6.82
C GLU A 120 10.75 13.88 7.52
N LEU A 121 10.22 12.65 7.53
CA LEU A 121 10.91 11.47 8.06
C LEU A 121 12.28 11.29 7.41
N ILE A 122 12.33 11.25 6.07
CA ILE A 122 13.57 11.07 5.29
C ILE A 122 14.56 12.21 5.57
N THR A 123 14.06 13.44 5.68
CA THR A 123 14.86 14.63 5.99
C THR A 123 15.46 14.56 7.39
N TYR A 124 14.63 14.34 8.41
CA TYR A 124 15.03 14.32 9.81
C TYR A 124 16.00 13.17 10.10
N CYS A 125 15.75 12.00 9.52
CA CYS A 125 16.63 10.85 9.63
C CYS A 125 17.93 10.98 8.83
N SER A 126 18.19 12.15 8.25
CA SER A 126 19.46 12.39 7.54
C SER A 126 20.09 13.74 7.84
N LYS A 127 19.58 14.42 8.86
CA LYS A 127 20.07 15.72 9.31
C LYS A 127 21.46 15.60 9.96
N ASP A 128 21.56 14.77 10.99
CA ASP A 128 22.75 14.68 11.84
C ASP A 128 23.51 13.38 11.60
N GLN A 129 24.82 13.38 11.86
CA GLN A 129 25.70 12.25 11.55
C GLN A 129 25.24 10.91 12.17
N PRO A 130 24.82 10.83 13.45
CA PRO A 130 24.33 9.57 14.03
C PRO A 130 23.14 9.00 13.24
N ARG A 131 22.15 9.85 12.94
CA ARG A 131 20.97 9.47 12.16
C ARG A 131 21.31 9.02 10.76
N ARG A 132 22.22 9.70 10.07
CA ARG A 132 22.67 9.31 8.71
C ARG A 132 23.31 7.91 8.66
N ILE A 133 23.93 7.48 9.77
CA ILE A 133 24.56 6.17 9.92
C ILE A 133 23.54 5.11 10.36
N ASN A 134 22.61 5.49 11.24
CA ASN A 134 21.64 4.58 11.85
C ASN A 134 20.42 4.31 10.95
N PHE A 135 20.00 5.29 10.16
CA PHE A 135 18.87 5.16 9.25
C PHE A 135 19.29 4.41 7.99
N LYS A 136 19.08 3.10 8.03
CA LYS A 136 19.41 2.16 6.96
C LYS A 136 18.16 1.72 6.23
N THR A 137 18.24 1.75 4.89
CA THR A 137 17.18 1.32 4.00
C THR A 137 17.73 0.55 2.81
N ALA A 138 16.88 -0.27 2.21
CA ALA A 138 17.18 -1.06 1.03
C ALA A 138 17.65 -0.23 -0.17
N PRO A 139 18.33 -0.84 -1.16
CA PRO A 139 18.66 -0.15 -2.41
C PRO A 139 17.41 0.24 -3.21
N ASN A 140 16.35 -0.56 -3.10
CA ASN A 140 15.07 -0.31 -3.76
C ASN A 140 14.05 0.17 -2.74
N VAL A 141 13.27 1.17 -3.12
CA VAL A 141 12.24 1.80 -2.31
C VAL A 141 10.94 1.82 -3.09
N ALA A 142 9.83 1.40 -2.49
CA ALA A 142 8.51 1.68 -3.03
C ALA A 142 7.69 2.51 -2.04
N PHE A 143 6.76 3.31 -2.56
CA PHE A 143 5.81 4.01 -1.70
C PHE A 143 4.47 4.26 -2.38
N GLU A 144 3.41 4.20 -1.57
CA GLU A 144 2.05 4.65 -1.86
C GLU A 144 1.68 5.64 -0.76
N ILE A 145 1.28 6.86 -1.12
CA ILE A 145 1.06 7.93 -0.14
C ILE A 145 0.20 9.03 -0.78
N GLY A 146 -0.67 9.65 -0.01
CA GLY A 146 -1.50 10.76 -0.48
C GLY A 146 -2.97 10.64 -0.10
N GLY A 147 -3.43 9.47 0.35
CA GLY A 147 -4.81 9.29 0.82
C GLY A 147 -5.14 10.25 1.97
N ASN A 148 -4.25 10.32 2.97
CA ASN A 148 -4.45 11.21 4.12
C ASN A 148 -4.36 12.70 3.78
N ASP A 149 -3.62 13.08 2.74
CA ASP A 149 -3.59 14.46 2.23
C ASP A 149 -5.00 14.92 1.81
N PHE A 150 -5.84 14.03 1.28
CA PHE A 150 -7.25 14.32 0.97
C PHE A 150 -8.17 14.11 2.18
N TRP A 151 -7.94 13.08 2.99
CA TRP A 151 -8.74 12.80 4.17
C TRP A 151 -8.77 13.99 5.15
N HIS A 152 -7.62 14.58 5.45
CA HIS A 152 -7.52 15.75 6.33
C HIS A 152 -8.27 16.98 5.79
N ASN A 153 -8.43 17.06 4.46
CA ASN A 153 -9.14 18.13 3.78
C ASN A 153 -10.60 17.78 3.46
N ALA A 154 -11.07 16.60 3.86
CA ALA A 154 -12.30 16.05 3.31
C ALA A 154 -13.53 16.92 3.57
N LEU A 155 -13.63 17.52 4.75
CA LEU A 155 -14.73 18.43 5.09
C LEU A 155 -14.71 19.72 4.26
N LEU A 156 -13.53 20.31 4.05
CA LEU A 156 -13.41 21.54 3.26
C LEU A 156 -13.62 21.27 1.78
N LEU A 157 -13.06 20.18 1.25
CA LEU A 157 -13.32 19.73 -0.12
C LEU A 157 -14.77 19.30 -0.34
N THR A 158 -15.46 18.86 0.71
CA THR A 158 -16.91 18.60 0.71
C THR A 158 -17.73 19.89 0.51
N VAL A 159 -17.22 21.06 0.85
CA VAL A 159 -17.97 22.32 0.66
C VAL A 159 -17.37 23.19 -0.44
N MET A 160 -16.08 23.04 -0.74
CA MET A 160 -15.33 23.79 -1.74
C MET A 160 -14.61 22.85 -2.72
N PRO A 161 -15.32 22.02 -3.51
CA PRO A 161 -14.67 21.03 -4.37
C PRO A 161 -13.87 21.65 -5.52
N TRP A 162 -14.14 22.91 -5.89
CA TRP A 162 -13.29 23.64 -6.83
C TRP A 162 -11.84 23.82 -6.31
N LYS A 163 -11.56 23.52 -5.04
CA LYS A 163 -10.22 23.50 -4.46
C LYS A 163 -9.46 22.19 -4.69
N PHE A 164 -10.08 21.14 -5.23
CA PHE A 164 -9.40 19.87 -5.51
C PHE A 164 -8.12 20.07 -6.31
N GLY A 165 -8.15 20.91 -7.36
CA GLY A 165 -6.97 21.19 -8.18
C GLY A 165 -5.77 21.66 -7.36
N SER A 166 -5.97 22.59 -6.43
CA SER A 166 -4.89 23.09 -5.57
C SER A 166 -4.34 22.04 -4.61
N VAL A 167 -5.18 21.13 -4.12
CA VAL A 167 -4.75 20.03 -3.24
C VAL A 167 -3.96 19.00 -4.05
N VAL A 168 -4.46 18.62 -5.23
CA VAL A 168 -3.79 17.70 -6.16
C VAL A 168 -2.40 18.22 -6.56
N GLU A 169 -2.29 19.51 -6.89
CA GLU A 169 -1.01 20.16 -7.20
C GLU A 169 -0.01 20.05 -6.05
N ARG A 170 -0.46 20.31 -4.81
CA ARG A 170 0.40 20.20 -3.62
C ARG A 170 0.81 18.76 -3.32
N VAL A 171 -0.10 17.79 -3.48
CA VAL A 171 0.22 16.35 -3.35
C VAL A 171 1.31 15.97 -4.35
N ALA A 172 1.13 16.30 -5.64
CA ALA A 172 2.11 15.99 -6.68
C ALA A 172 3.46 16.69 -6.44
N HIS A 173 3.44 17.95 -6.00
CA HIS A 173 4.64 18.70 -5.59
C HIS A 173 5.40 18.01 -4.45
N ASN A 174 4.68 17.57 -3.42
CA ASN A 174 5.31 16.88 -2.29
C ASN A 174 5.84 15.49 -2.70
N THR A 175 5.12 14.75 -3.54
CA THR A 175 5.63 13.50 -4.14
C THR A 175 6.93 13.76 -4.91
N LYS A 176 6.99 14.83 -5.71
CA LYS A 176 8.20 15.23 -6.45
C LYS A 176 9.38 15.47 -5.51
N SER A 177 9.10 16.15 -4.40
CA SER A 177 10.09 16.48 -3.37
C SER A 177 10.65 15.21 -2.71
N ILE A 178 9.80 14.24 -2.36
CA ILE A 178 10.23 12.91 -1.87
C ILE A 178 11.15 12.22 -2.90
N LEU A 179 10.77 12.25 -4.18
CA LEU A 179 11.55 11.60 -5.23
C LEU A 179 12.93 12.21 -5.40
N TYR A 180 13.05 13.54 -5.30
CA TYR A 180 14.35 14.19 -5.31
C TYR A 180 15.22 13.77 -4.12
N GLN A 181 14.65 13.62 -2.92
CA GLN A 181 15.40 13.13 -1.77
C GLN A 181 15.92 11.71 -1.97
N LEU A 182 15.06 10.80 -2.47
CA LEU A 182 15.42 9.40 -2.70
C LEU A 182 16.45 9.25 -3.83
N ARG A 183 16.38 10.10 -4.85
CA ARG A 183 17.31 10.11 -5.98
C ARG A 183 18.56 10.98 -5.77
N ASN A 184 18.67 11.68 -4.63
CA ASN A 184 19.89 12.38 -4.26
C ASN A 184 21.09 11.42 -4.35
N PRO A 185 22.23 11.80 -4.95
CA PRO A 185 23.39 10.92 -5.15
C PRO A 185 23.91 10.24 -3.87
N ARG A 186 23.69 10.85 -2.70
CA ARG A 186 24.07 10.24 -1.41
C ARG A 186 23.20 9.04 -1.03
N ARG A 187 21.95 8.98 -1.49
CA ARG A 187 21.04 7.85 -1.29
C ARG A 187 20.99 6.92 -2.50
N ASN A 188 20.82 7.51 -3.68
CA ASN A 188 20.76 6.85 -4.98
C ASN A 188 19.84 5.61 -5.01
N LYS A 189 18.60 5.74 -4.51
CA LYS A 189 17.63 4.63 -4.41
C LYS A 189 16.91 4.35 -5.73
N ASP A 190 16.64 3.09 -6.01
CA ASP A 190 15.76 2.72 -7.13
C ASP A 190 14.32 2.84 -6.63
N VAL A 191 13.49 3.67 -7.27
CA VAL A 191 12.21 4.11 -6.68
C VAL A 191 11.02 3.62 -7.50
N LEU A 192 10.04 3.05 -6.80
CA LEU A 192 8.75 2.66 -7.34
C LEU A 192 7.64 3.47 -6.66
N VAL A 193 7.06 4.41 -7.38
CA VAL A 193 5.89 5.16 -6.94
C VAL A 193 4.65 4.34 -7.30
N MET A 194 3.92 3.90 -6.30
CA MET A 194 2.66 3.19 -6.48
C MET A 194 1.55 4.24 -6.47
N GLY A 195 0.71 4.23 -7.50
CA GLY A 195 -0.45 5.12 -7.53
C GLY A 195 -1.41 4.75 -6.40
N ASN A 196 -1.95 5.75 -5.71
CA ASN A 196 -3.04 5.50 -4.75
C ASN A 196 -4.25 4.91 -5.48
N PHE A 197 -5.22 4.41 -4.75
CA PHE A 197 -6.39 3.75 -5.34
C PHE A 197 -7.67 4.14 -4.61
N PRO A 198 -8.86 4.04 -5.23
CA PRO A 198 -10.10 4.61 -4.68
C PRO A 198 -10.47 4.01 -3.33
N ASN A 199 -11.15 4.80 -2.50
CA ASN A 199 -11.87 4.32 -1.31
C ASN A 199 -13.34 3.98 -1.65
N LEU A 200 -14.05 3.32 -0.73
CA LEU A 200 -15.48 3.08 -0.79
C LEU A 200 -16.25 4.40 -0.91
N SER A 201 -17.17 4.51 -1.86
CA SER A 201 -17.91 5.76 -2.11
C SER A 201 -19.33 5.49 -2.59
N TYR A 202 -20.13 6.52 -2.86
CA TYR A 202 -21.47 6.28 -3.41
C TYR A 202 -21.37 5.57 -4.77
N SER A 203 -22.04 4.42 -4.90
CA SER A 203 -22.13 3.66 -6.14
C SER A 203 -23.49 3.86 -6.83
N PRO A 204 -23.54 4.15 -8.14
CA PRO A 204 -24.80 4.18 -8.89
C PRO A 204 -25.57 2.86 -8.87
N THR A 205 -24.86 1.75 -8.77
CA THR A 205 -25.47 0.41 -8.85
C THR A 205 -25.72 -0.22 -7.49
N LEU A 206 -24.94 0.17 -6.47
CA LEU A 206 -25.03 -0.40 -5.12
C LEU A 206 -25.59 0.57 -4.07
N GLY A 207 -25.69 1.86 -4.39
CA GLY A 207 -26.19 2.90 -3.49
C GLY A 207 -25.14 3.39 -2.49
N ASN A 208 -25.57 3.65 -1.26
CA ASN A 208 -24.69 4.17 -0.20
C ASN A 208 -23.77 3.07 0.35
N THR A 209 -22.57 3.46 0.81
CA THR A 209 -21.56 2.53 1.37
C THR A 209 -22.14 1.60 2.44
N ASN A 210 -22.95 2.13 3.35
CA ASN A 210 -23.62 1.36 4.40
C ASN A 210 -24.59 0.28 3.89
N GLN A 211 -25.05 0.38 2.64
CA GLN A 211 -26.01 -0.55 2.04
C GLN A 211 -25.32 -1.77 1.43
N TYR A 212 -24.09 -1.62 0.94
CA TYR A 212 -23.42 -2.66 0.18
C TYR A 212 -22.11 -3.16 0.79
N PHE A 213 -21.51 -2.41 1.71
CA PHE A 213 -20.25 -2.82 2.34
C PHE A 213 -20.43 -4.06 3.23
N ALA A 214 -21.30 -4.00 4.24
CA ALA A 214 -21.53 -5.08 5.20
C ALA A 214 -21.83 -6.47 4.57
N PRO A 215 -22.68 -6.60 3.53
CA PRO A 215 -22.91 -7.90 2.90
C PRO A 215 -21.74 -8.41 2.02
N MET A 216 -20.76 -7.55 1.70
CA MET A 216 -19.64 -7.86 0.80
C MET A 216 -18.29 -7.93 1.53
N THR A 217 -18.26 -7.70 2.85
CA THR A 217 -17.03 -7.88 3.64
C THR A 217 -16.66 -9.35 3.72
N THR A 218 -15.40 -9.65 3.48
CA THR A 218 -14.87 -11.02 3.54
C THR A 218 -13.86 -11.13 4.67
N GLN A 219 -13.95 -12.21 5.44
CA GLN A 219 -12.95 -12.59 6.44
C GLN A 219 -12.24 -13.85 5.96
N PRO A 220 -10.94 -14.01 6.22
CA PRO A 220 -10.27 -15.27 5.94
C PRO A 220 -10.87 -16.36 6.82
N ASP A 221 -11.00 -17.57 6.27
CA ASP A 221 -11.31 -18.73 7.09
C ASP A 221 -10.08 -19.21 7.87
N GLY A 222 -10.32 -20.13 8.81
CA GLY A 222 -9.26 -20.68 9.65
C GLY A 222 -8.21 -21.48 8.87
N GLY A 223 -8.59 -22.09 7.74
CA GLY A 223 -7.66 -22.87 6.93
C GLY A 223 -6.74 -21.97 6.09
N PHE A 224 -7.25 -20.88 5.53
CA PHE A 224 -6.46 -19.87 4.83
C PHE A 224 -5.41 -19.31 5.79
N SER A 225 -5.85 -18.97 7.00
CA SER A 225 -4.96 -18.41 8.03
C SER A 225 -3.84 -19.39 8.42
N TYR A 226 -4.20 -20.66 8.63
CA TYR A 226 -3.25 -21.72 8.95
C TYR A 226 -2.23 -21.92 7.81
N ASN A 227 -2.68 -22.11 6.58
CA ASN A 227 -1.81 -22.40 5.45
C ASN A 227 -0.89 -21.22 5.10
N MET A 228 -1.39 -19.98 5.16
CA MET A 228 -0.57 -18.79 4.93
C MET A 228 0.53 -18.62 5.99
N SER A 229 0.29 -19.09 7.23
CA SER A 229 1.33 -19.12 8.27
C SER A 229 2.43 -20.16 8.01
N GLN A 230 2.10 -21.28 7.37
CA GLN A 230 3.06 -22.34 7.01
C GLN A 230 3.85 -21.99 5.75
N LEU A 231 3.28 -21.18 4.86
CA LEU A 231 3.79 -20.91 3.51
C LEU A 231 5.29 -20.55 3.46
N GLN A 232 5.71 -19.60 4.31
CA GLN A 232 7.10 -19.13 4.32
C GLN A 232 8.08 -20.16 4.91
N THR A 233 7.61 -20.96 5.88
CA THR A 233 8.41 -22.03 6.48
C THR A 233 8.66 -23.13 5.46
N GLU A 234 7.60 -23.56 4.77
CA GLU A 234 7.68 -24.59 3.73
C GLU A 234 8.48 -24.12 2.52
N GLN A 235 8.34 -22.86 2.10
CA GLN A 235 9.19 -22.27 1.05
C GLN A 235 10.68 -22.32 1.45
N LYS A 236 11.03 -21.94 2.69
CA LYS A 236 12.41 -21.98 3.18
C LYS A 236 12.97 -23.40 3.27
N LYS A 237 12.12 -24.39 3.56
CA LYS A 237 12.49 -25.81 3.55
C LYS A 237 12.80 -26.23 2.10
N ALA A 238 11.90 -25.93 1.17
CA ALA A 238 12.06 -26.26 -0.24
C ALA A 238 13.28 -25.60 -0.90
N MET A 239 13.58 -24.34 -0.58
CA MET A 239 14.78 -23.67 -1.11
C MET A 239 16.11 -24.28 -0.63
N ARG A 240 16.11 -25.11 0.43
CA ARG A 240 17.31 -25.83 0.89
C ARG A 240 17.52 -27.16 0.16
N GLU A 241 16.47 -27.69 -0.47
CA GLU A 241 16.51 -28.97 -1.17
C GLU A 241 16.77 -28.69 -2.66
N GLU A 242 17.93 -29.12 -3.19
CA GLU A 242 18.37 -28.75 -4.55
C GLU A 242 17.37 -29.14 -5.65
N GLU A 243 16.67 -30.28 -5.47
CA GLU A 243 15.65 -30.80 -6.41
C GLU A 243 14.39 -29.92 -6.40
N GLU A 244 13.90 -29.54 -5.21
CA GLU A 244 12.73 -28.66 -5.07
C GLU A 244 13.04 -27.21 -5.45
N ALA A 245 14.26 -26.74 -5.17
CA ALA A 245 14.72 -25.41 -5.56
C ALA A 245 14.76 -25.25 -7.09
N ALA A 246 15.10 -26.30 -7.84
CA ALA A 246 15.02 -26.30 -9.30
C ALA A 246 13.56 -26.21 -9.79
N VAL A 247 12.62 -26.88 -9.12
CA VAL A 247 11.17 -26.79 -9.41
C VAL A 247 10.62 -25.40 -9.10
N LEU A 248 11.00 -24.80 -7.97
CA LEU A 248 10.65 -23.41 -7.62
C LEU A 248 11.16 -22.40 -8.66
N ALA A 249 12.35 -22.63 -9.21
CA ALA A 249 12.91 -21.80 -10.28
C ALA A 249 12.18 -21.97 -11.64
N LEU A 250 11.50 -23.10 -11.83
CA LEU A 250 10.64 -23.36 -13.00
C LEU A 250 9.23 -22.78 -12.84
N LEU A 251 8.80 -22.46 -11.61
CA LEU A 251 7.58 -21.69 -11.40
C LEU A 251 7.75 -20.31 -12.03
N PRO A 252 6.79 -19.84 -12.82
CA PRO A 252 6.92 -18.59 -13.55
C PRO A 252 7.00 -17.42 -12.57
N PRO A 253 7.71 -16.34 -12.92
CA PRO A 253 7.86 -15.15 -12.09
C PRO A 253 6.54 -14.37 -11.85
N ALA A 254 5.43 -14.82 -12.46
CA ALA A 254 4.10 -14.22 -12.37
C ALA A 254 3.22 -14.79 -11.24
N GLY A 255 3.75 -15.70 -10.42
CA GLY A 255 3.05 -16.13 -9.20
C GLY A 255 1.97 -17.18 -9.35
N TRP A 256 1.15 -17.30 -8.30
CA TRP A 256 0.02 -18.23 -8.24
C TRP A 256 -1.02 -18.00 -9.36
N LEU A 257 -1.08 -16.80 -9.96
CA LEU A 257 -1.90 -16.48 -11.14
C LEU A 257 -1.49 -17.32 -12.36
N ALA A 258 -0.22 -17.67 -12.51
CA ALA A 258 0.24 -18.55 -13.58
C ALA A 258 0.15 -20.04 -13.21
N LEU A 259 0.16 -20.39 -11.91
CA LEU A 259 -0.26 -21.71 -11.39
C LEU A 259 -1.75 -22.02 -11.64
N LEU A 260 -2.57 -21.06 -12.09
CA LEU A 260 -3.93 -21.32 -12.60
C LEU A 260 -3.94 -21.95 -13.99
N TYR A 261 -2.90 -21.71 -14.80
CA TYR A 261 -2.91 -22.01 -16.24
C TYR A 261 -1.82 -22.99 -16.69
N MET A 262 -0.89 -23.37 -15.82
CA MET A 262 0.19 -24.31 -16.17
C MET A 262 0.06 -25.66 -15.44
N PRO A 263 0.21 -26.78 -16.18
CA PRO A 263 0.40 -28.10 -15.57
C PRO A 263 1.83 -28.17 -15.03
N ILE A 264 1.99 -27.85 -13.75
CA ILE A 264 3.24 -28.11 -13.02
C ILE A 264 3.15 -29.53 -12.48
N ASP A 265 4.23 -30.29 -12.63
CA ASP A 265 4.37 -31.61 -12.04
C ASP A 265 4.64 -31.46 -10.53
N LEU A 266 3.55 -31.28 -9.77
CA LEU A 266 3.56 -31.04 -8.33
C LEU A 266 4.03 -32.27 -7.53
N ASP A 267 4.23 -33.41 -8.18
CA ASP A 267 4.69 -34.65 -7.54
C ASP A 267 6.14 -34.57 -7.03
N GLN A 268 6.89 -33.52 -7.43
CA GLN A 268 8.28 -33.26 -7.02
C GLN A 268 8.44 -32.30 -5.83
N LEU A 269 7.34 -31.76 -5.29
CA LEU A 269 7.34 -30.89 -4.12
C LEU A 269 6.80 -31.63 -2.89
N HIS A 270 7.26 -31.26 -1.69
CA HIS A 270 6.63 -31.73 -0.44
C HIS A 270 5.10 -31.56 -0.49
N THR A 271 4.39 -32.65 -0.21
CA THR A 271 2.92 -32.69 -0.24
C THR A 271 2.29 -31.60 0.63
N GLU A 272 2.89 -31.31 1.79
CA GLU A 272 2.42 -30.27 2.71
C GLU A 272 2.49 -28.85 2.11
N PHE A 273 3.53 -28.55 1.33
CA PHE A 273 3.68 -27.26 0.66
C PHE A 273 2.67 -27.11 -0.49
N VAL A 274 2.49 -28.17 -1.28
CA VAL A 274 1.51 -28.19 -2.37
C VAL A 274 0.09 -28.04 -1.82
N ASP A 275 -0.25 -28.78 -0.76
CA ASP A 275 -1.57 -28.71 -0.12
C ASP A 275 -1.86 -27.32 0.46
N ALA A 276 -0.87 -26.68 1.09
CA ALA A 276 -1.00 -25.31 1.59
C ALA A 276 -1.29 -24.31 0.45
N ILE A 277 -0.56 -24.42 -0.67
CA ILE A 277 -0.76 -23.58 -1.85
C ILE A 277 -2.14 -23.83 -2.47
N LEU A 278 -2.53 -25.09 -2.67
CA LEU A 278 -3.81 -25.45 -3.27
C LEU A 278 -4.99 -24.97 -2.41
N TYR A 279 -4.89 -25.10 -1.09
CA TYR A 279 -5.92 -24.62 -0.18
C TYR A 279 -6.07 -23.10 -0.22
N ILE A 280 -4.96 -22.36 -0.14
CA ILE A 280 -4.98 -20.89 -0.25
C ILE A 280 -5.60 -20.48 -1.58
N LYS A 281 -5.25 -21.18 -2.67
CA LYS A 281 -5.80 -20.96 -4.01
C LYS A 281 -7.30 -21.22 -4.08
N GLU A 282 -7.81 -22.29 -3.50
CA GLU A 282 -9.25 -22.59 -3.50
C GLU A 282 -10.04 -21.54 -2.72
N ALA A 283 -9.58 -21.17 -1.52
CA ALA A 283 -10.19 -20.13 -0.71
C ALA A 283 -10.17 -18.76 -1.44
N TYR A 284 -9.08 -18.44 -2.12
CA TYR A 284 -8.93 -17.20 -2.87
C TYR A 284 -9.78 -17.17 -4.16
N ASN A 285 -9.80 -18.25 -4.93
CA ASN A 285 -10.60 -18.38 -6.15
C ASN A 285 -12.10 -18.30 -5.87
N GLY A 286 -12.57 -18.82 -4.74
CA GLY A 286 -13.95 -18.70 -4.31
C GLY A 286 -14.40 -17.24 -4.16
N VAL A 287 -13.48 -16.34 -3.81
CA VAL A 287 -13.78 -14.90 -3.69
C VAL A 287 -13.50 -14.12 -4.97
N ILE A 288 -12.39 -14.40 -5.67
CA ILE A 288 -12.05 -13.77 -6.95
C ILE A 288 -13.06 -14.05 -8.05
N ALA A 289 -13.71 -15.21 -8.04
CA ALA A 289 -14.78 -15.49 -8.99
C ALA A 289 -15.92 -14.46 -8.93
N ASN A 290 -16.06 -13.73 -7.81
CA ASN A 290 -17.03 -12.65 -7.63
C ASN A 290 -16.43 -11.24 -7.88
N LEU A 291 -15.11 -11.15 -8.09
CA LEU A 291 -14.42 -9.92 -8.45
C LEU A 291 -14.42 -9.76 -9.98
N GLU A 292 -15.15 -8.75 -10.47
CA GLU A 292 -15.01 -8.30 -11.86
C GLU A 292 -13.76 -7.40 -11.97
N ILE A 293 -12.59 -8.01 -12.14
CA ILE A 293 -11.36 -7.32 -12.54
C ILE A 293 -11.06 -7.72 -13.98
N GLN A 294 -11.29 -6.82 -14.93
CA GLN A 294 -10.83 -6.93 -16.30
C GLN A 294 -9.30 -6.95 -16.32
N THR A 295 -8.77 -7.98 -16.94
CA THR A 295 -7.34 -8.24 -17.14
C THR A 295 -6.92 -8.17 -18.62
N GLY A 296 -7.84 -7.76 -19.50
CA GLY A 296 -7.56 -7.55 -20.92
C GLY A 296 -6.64 -6.34 -21.11
N ALA A 297 -5.55 -6.51 -21.87
CA ALA A 297 -4.53 -5.47 -22.02
C ALA A 297 -5.06 -4.21 -22.73
N GLU A 298 -6.00 -4.35 -23.66
CA GLU A 298 -6.59 -3.23 -24.40
C GLU A 298 -7.55 -2.44 -23.52
N GLU A 299 -8.45 -3.11 -22.79
CA GLU A 299 -9.37 -2.48 -21.86
C GLU A 299 -8.63 -1.79 -20.70
N LEU A 300 -7.54 -2.40 -20.24
CA LEU A 300 -6.69 -1.85 -19.18
C LEU A 300 -5.92 -0.60 -19.66
N ASP A 301 -5.44 -0.58 -20.90
CA ASP A 301 -4.82 0.61 -21.49
C ASP A 301 -5.84 1.76 -21.66
N ILE A 302 -7.05 1.46 -22.16
CA ILE A 302 -8.15 2.44 -22.25
C ILE A 302 -8.45 3.03 -20.86
N LEU A 303 -8.59 2.16 -19.86
CA LEU A 303 -8.89 2.57 -18.50
C LEU A 303 -7.75 3.40 -17.89
N GLN A 304 -6.50 3.01 -18.13
CA GLN A 304 -5.34 3.76 -17.67
C GLN A 304 -5.29 5.15 -18.32
N ILE A 305 -5.52 5.25 -19.63
CA ILE A 305 -5.60 6.53 -20.35
C ILE A 305 -6.71 7.40 -19.77
N GLN A 306 -7.88 6.82 -19.48
CA GLN A 306 -9.00 7.54 -18.88
C GLN A 306 -8.66 8.08 -17.48
N ILE A 307 -8.10 7.25 -16.61
CA ILE A 307 -7.69 7.64 -15.26
C ILE A 307 -6.60 8.71 -15.30
N LYS A 308 -5.59 8.52 -16.16
CA LYS A 308 -4.47 9.46 -16.33
C LYS A 308 -4.95 10.84 -16.82
N ASN A 309 -5.97 10.87 -17.68
CA ASN A 309 -6.50 12.08 -18.27
C ASN A 309 -7.72 12.64 -17.52
N ALA A 310 -8.05 12.12 -16.34
CA ALA A 310 -9.16 12.59 -15.51
C ALA A 310 -9.10 14.12 -15.25
N GLY A 311 -7.90 14.71 -15.29
CA GLY A 311 -7.67 16.13 -15.06
C GLY A 311 -8.08 16.57 -13.65
N THR A 312 -8.05 17.88 -13.41
CA THR A 312 -8.50 18.51 -12.14
C THR A 312 -9.93 19.03 -12.23
N SER A 313 -10.74 18.56 -13.19
CA SER A 313 -11.97 19.24 -13.65
C SER A 313 -12.91 19.62 -12.49
N PRO A 314 -13.13 20.92 -12.25
CA PRO A 314 -14.17 21.36 -11.35
C PRO A 314 -15.59 21.27 -11.95
N THR A 315 -15.81 21.21 -13.30
CA THR A 315 -17.17 21.20 -13.92
C THR A 315 -17.35 20.69 -15.38
N MET A 316 -16.41 20.05 -16.09
CA MET A 316 -16.63 19.83 -17.55
C MET A 316 -17.63 18.73 -17.94
N GLN A 317 -18.16 17.96 -16.98
CA GLN A 317 -19.48 17.29 -16.98
C GLN A 317 -19.95 17.22 -15.52
N ASP A 318 -21.03 17.92 -15.17
CA ASP A 318 -21.46 18.17 -13.78
C ASP A 318 -22.11 16.96 -13.07
N ASP A 319 -22.23 15.81 -13.71
CA ASP A 319 -23.03 14.69 -13.21
C ASP A 319 -22.55 14.17 -11.84
N TRP A 320 -21.23 14.14 -11.61
CA TRP A 320 -20.67 13.73 -10.31
C TRP A 320 -20.93 14.76 -9.22
N TYR A 321 -20.88 16.07 -9.52
CA TYR A 321 -21.11 17.16 -8.58
C TYR A 321 -22.59 17.26 -8.19
N TRP A 322 -23.49 17.08 -9.17
CA TRP A 322 -24.92 17.00 -8.91
C TRP A 322 -25.27 15.78 -8.08
N LEU A 323 -24.70 14.61 -8.40
CA LEU A 323 -24.86 13.42 -7.56
C LEU A 323 -24.34 13.67 -6.14
N TRP A 324 -23.15 14.25 -6.03
CA TRP A 324 -22.48 14.59 -4.78
C TRP A 324 -23.33 15.50 -3.87
N LEU A 325 -23.98 16.54 -4.43
CA LEU A 325 -24.93 17.39 -3.70
C LEU A 325 -26.17 16.61 -3.19
N HIS A 326 -26.58 15.55 -3.88
CA HIS A 326 -27.72 14.71 -3.50
C HIS A 326 -27.32 13.49 -2.62
N THR A 327 -26.03 13.16 -2.54
CA THR A 327 -25.50 11.97 -1.84
C THR A 327 -24.55 12.30 -0.68
N ILE A 328 -24.72 13.47 -0.05
CA ILE A 328 -23.87 14.06 1.01
C ILE A 328 -23.54 13.10 2.18
N LYS A 329 -24.29 12.01 2.39
CA LYS A 329 -24.09 11.05 3.47
C LYS A 329 -22.78 10.24 3.40
N ASN A 330 -22.13 10.11 2.23
CA ASN A 330 -20.87 9.34 2.07
C ASN A 330 -19.66 10.24 1.75
N ASN A 331 -19.69 11.49 2.19
CA ASN A 331 -18.85 12.53 1.59
C ASN A 331 -17.34 12.35 1.79
N VAL A 332 -16.91 11.94 2.98
CA VAL A 332 -15.47 11.90 3.32
C VAL A 332 -14.72 10.87 2.48
N SER A 333 -15.25 9.65 2.39
CA SER A 333 -14.62 8.58 1.63
C SER A 333 -14.68 8.84 0.12
N MET A 334 -15.80 9.40 -0.37
CA MET A 334 -15.93 9.84 -1.77
C MET A 334 -14.94 10.95 -2.13
N VAL A 335 -14.76 11.95 -1.28
CA VAL A 335 -13.79 13.04 -1.49
C VAL A 335 -12.37 12.50 -1.54
N THR A 336 -12.05 11.54 -0.68
CA THR A 336 -10.75 10.89 -0.67
C THR A 336 -10.53 10.12 -1.98
N SER A 337 -11.52 9.33 -2.44
CA SER A 337 -11.45 8.60 -3.73
C SER A 337 -11.29 9.52 -4.94
N LEU A 338 -12.01 10.64 -4.97
CA LEU A 338 -11.92 11.64 -6.02
C LEU A 338 -10.56 12.33 -6.01
N GLY A 339 -10.04 12.68 -4.84
CA GLY A 339 -8.69 13.23 -4.70
C GLY A 339 -7.62 12.28 -5.23
N MET A 340 -7.71 11.00 -4.86
CA MET A 340 -6.81 9.95 -5.36
C MET A 340 -6.97 9.73 -6.87
N TYR A 341 -8.19 9.86 -7.41
CA TYR A 341 -8.46 9.78 -8.86
C TYR A 341 -7.76 10.92 -9.61
N PHE A 342 -8.02 12.17 -9.20
CA PHE A 342 -7.49 13.37 -9.84
C PHE A 342 -5.97 13.49 -9.73
N SER A 343 -5.36 12.91 -8.69
CA SER A 343 -3.91 12.94 -8.49
C SER A 343 -3.13 11.89 -9.29
N GLN A 344 -3.77 10.82 -9.81
CA GLN A 344 -3.06 9.76 -10.54
C GLN A 344 -2.19 10.29 -11.67
N GLY A 345 -2.77 11.08 -12.58
CA GLY A 345 -2.06 11.62 -13.74
C GLY A 345 -0.89 12.52 -13.34
N ALA A 346 -1.08 13.37 -12.32
CA ALA A 346 -0.06 14.29 -11.84
C ALA A 346 1.11 13.56 -11.16
N ILE A 347 0.82 12.52 -10.37
CA ILE A 347 1.83 11.68 -9.71
C ILE A 347 2.62 10.89 -10.75
N GLU A 348 1.97 10.28 -11.74
CA GLU A 348 2.63 9.54 -12.82
C GLU A 348 3.55 10.46 -13.64
N GLN A 349 3.08 11.66 -13.99
CA GLN A 349 3.87 12.66 -14.70
C GLN A 349 5.10 13.10 -13.89
N THR A 350 4.91 13.32 -12.59
CA THR A 350 6.00 13.66 -11.67
C THR A 350 7.05 12.56 -11.61
N ALA A 351 6.64 11.29 -11.49
CA ALA A 351 7.55 10.15 -11.51
C ALA A 351 8.31 10.06 -12.85
N ALA A 352 7.64 10.30 -13.98
CA ALA A 352 8.26 10.33 -15.30
C ALA A 352 9.26 11.48 -15.46
N GLU A 353 8.94 12.68 -14.95
CA GLU A 353 9.83 13.85 -14.99
C GLU A 353 11.13 13.58 -14.21
N VAL A 354 11.01 13.10 -12.96
CA VAL A 354 12.19 12.79 -12.14
C VAL A 354 12.99 11.64 -12.75
N ASN A 355 12.31 10.62 -13.31
CA ASN A 355 12.99 9.55 -14.03
C ASN A 355 13.78 10.06 -15.24
N GLY A 356 13.22 10.97 -16.04
CA GLY A 356 13.89 11.54 -17.20
C GLY A 356 15.17 12.30 -16.84
N LYS A 357 15.24 12.84 -15.62
CA LYS A 357 16.37 13.64 -15.13
C LYS A 357 17.40 12.86 -14.34
N TYR A 358 16.94 12.04 -13.39
CA TYR A 358 17.79 11.36 -12.39
C TYR A 358 17.79 9.83 -12.52
N GLY A 359 16.99 9.28 -13.46
CA GLY A 359 16.87 7.86 -13.72
C GLY A 359 16.23 7.08 -12.57
N LYS A 360 15.96 5.80 -12.83
CA LYS A 360 15.57 4.80 -11.83
C LYS A 360 14.33 5.13 -10.99
N VAL A 361 13.42 5.93 -11.54
CA VAL A 361 12.08 6.14 -10.97
C VAL A 361 11.08 5.45 -11.88
N ARG A 362 10.16 4.67 -11.29
CA ARG A 362 9.12 3.91 -11.99
C ARG A 362 7.78 4.21 -11.33
N PHE A 363 6.72 4.15 -12.11
CA PHE A 363 5.35 4.26 -11.62
C PHE A 363 4.65 2.91 -11.77
N LEU A 364 3.91 2.51 -10.74
CA LEU A 364 3.03 1.33 -10.75
C LEU A 364 1.58 1.81 -10.67
N PRO A 365 0.81 1.75 -11.76
CA PRO A 365 -0.59 2.14 -11.72
C PRO A 365 -1.40 1.09 -10.95
N MET A 366 -1.89 1.43 -9.76
CA MET A 366 -2.71 0.51 -8.94
C MET A 366 -4.20 0.79 -9.08
N TYR A 367 -4.58 2.02 -9.43
CA TYR A 367 -5.96 2.51 -9.35
C TYR A 367 -6.99 1.59 -10.04
N HIS A 368 -6.65 1.09 -11.23
CA HIS A 368 -7.51 0.22 -12.03
C HIS A 368 -7.82 -1.16 -11.40
N LEU A 369 -6.97 -1.63 -10.47
CA LEU A 369 -7.13 -2.93 -9.79
C LEU A 369 -8.17 -2.86 -8.67
N PHE A 370 -8.41 -1.67 -8.13
CA PHE A 370 -9.24 -1.46 -6.95
C PHE A 370 -10.57 -0.77 -7.27
N ILE A 371 -10.76 -0.23 -8.48
CA ILE A 371 -12.06 0.31 -8.88
C ILE A 371 -13.08 -0.79 -9.09
N ARG A 372 -14.34 -0.46 -8.84
CA ARG A 372 -15.47 -1.23 -9.35
C ARG A 372 -15.68 -0.90 -10.82
N GLN A 373 -15.09 -1.70 -11.69
CA GLN A 373 -15.03 -1.45 -13.13
C GLN A 373 -16.40 -1.25 -13.78
N ARG A 374 -17.43 -1.98 -13.33
CA ARG A 374 -18.80 -1.77 -13.82
C ARG A 374 -19.31 -0.34 -13.59
N ASP A 375 -19.01 0.28 -12.45
CA ASP A 375 -19.40 1.68 -12.21
C ASP A 375 -18.59 2.65 -13.07
N CYS A 376 -17.30 2.35 -13.28
CA CYS A 376 -16.44 3.15 -14.14
C CYS A 376 -16.85 3.09 -15.62
N PHE A 377 -17.00 1.89 -16.20
CA PHE A 377 -17.29 1.74 -17.63
C PHE A 377 -18.74 2.06 -18.01
N GLN A 378 -19.72 1.76 -17.16
CA GLN A 378 -21.13 1.99 -17.49
C GLN A 378 -21.62 3.39 -17.12
N PHE A 379 -21.05 3.99 -16.06
CA PHE A 379 -21.54 5.25 -15.50
C PHE A 379 -20.47 6.34 -15.45
N GLY A 380 -19.21 6.05 -15.80
CA GLY A 380 -18.11 7.02 -15.68
C GLY A 380 -17.63 7.24 -14.25
N HIS A 381 -18.13 6.48 -13.27
CA HIS A 381 -17.84 6.67 -11.85
C HIS A 381 -16.57 5.91 -11.43
N CYS A 382 -15.45 6.31 -12.01
CA CYS A 382 -14.15 5.71 -11.78
C CYS A 382 -13.50 6.14 -10.47
N TRP A 383 -14.29 6.37 -9.41
CA TRP A 383 -13.85 6.69 -8.05
C TRP A 383 -14.54 5.79 -7.01
N VAL A 384 -15.29 4.79 -7.48
CA VAL A 384 -15.94 3.80 -6.63
C VAL A 384 -15.03 2.59 -6.51
N ALA A 385 -14.59 2.29 -5.28
CA ALA A 385 -13.80 1.10 -5.03
C ALA A 385 -14.63 -0.19 -5.08
N ASN A 386 -13.96 -1.31 -5.34
CA ASN A 386 -14.56 -2.63 -5.28
C ASN A 386 -14.68 -3.07 -3.80
N PRO A 387 -15.92 -3.21 -3.25
CA PRO A 387 -16.12 -3.46 -1.83
C PRO A 387 -15.52 -4.75 -1.28
N TRP A 388 -15.36 -5.76 -2.13
CA TRP A 388 -14.78 -7.04 -1.76
C TRP A 388 -13.31 -6.96 -1.35
N LEU A 389 -12.63 -5.83 -1.61
CA LEU A 389 -11.22 -5.62 -1.29
C LEU A 389 -11.00 -4.87 0.03
N TYR A 390 -12.07 -4.44 0.70
CA TYR A 390 -12.01 -3.58 1.88
C TYR A 390 -12.50 -4.30 3.13
N GLN A 391 -11.89 -3.93 4.26
CA GLN A 391 -12.19 -4.45 5.59
C GLN A 391 -13.05 -3.51 6.41
N ASP A 392 -13.00 -2.21 6.13
CA ASP A 392 -13.85 -1.21 6.76
C ASP A 392 -14.27 -0.09 5.80
N GLN A 393 -15.15 0.78 6.28
CA GLN A 393 -15.69 1.92 5.53
C GLN A 393 -14.74 3.12 5.45
N ILE A 394 -13.65 3.09 6.23
CA ILE A 394 -12.66 4.14 6.29
C ILE A 394 -11.63 3.96 5.16
N GLY A 395 -11.56 2.76 4.58
CA GLY A 395 -10.81 2.48 3.36
C GLY A 395 -9.63 1.56 3.56
N HIS A 396 -9.56 0.84 4.67
CA HIS A 396 -8.50 -0.15 4.86
C HIS A 396 -8.80 -1.42 4.06
N LEU A 397 -7.75 -1.98 3.48
CA LEU A 397 -7.84 -3.21 2.72
C LEU A 397 -8.07 -4.41 3.63
N ASN A 398 -8.78 -5.40 3.11
CA ASN A 398 -8.80 -6.73 3.69
C ASN A 398 -7.69 -7.59 3.07
N TYR A 399 -7.57 -8.83 3.53
CA TYR A 399 -6.56 -9.78 3.04
C TYR A 399 -6.57 -9.97 1.50
N ILE A 400 -7.73 -9.83 0.85
CA ILE A 400 -7.85 -9.97 -0.62
C ILE A 400 -7.32 -8.72 -1.31
N GLY A 401 -7.65 -7.54 -0.79
CA GLY A 401 -7.08 -6.27 -1.23
C GLY A 401 -5.56 -6.28 -1.17
N TYR A 402 -4.99 -6.75 -0.05
CA TYR A 402 -3.53 -6.93 0.08
C TYR A 402 -2.96 -7.96 -0.90
N THR A 403 -3.70 -9.03 -1.18
CA THR A 403 -3.30 -10.02 -2.19
C THR A 403 -3.23 -9.40 -3.59
N VAL A 404 -4.22 -8.58 -3.97
CA VAL A 404 -4.23 -7.84 -5.26
C VAL A 404 -3.05 -6.87 -5.32
N TRP A 405 -2.81 -6.11 -4.24
CA TRP A 405 -1.68 -5.19 -4.17
C TRP A 405 -0.36 -5.92 -4.35
N ALA A 406 -0.12 -6.94 -3.51
CA ALA A 406 1.09 -7.73 -3.55
C ALA A 406 1.31 -8.35 -4.93
N GLY A 407 0.23 -8.75 -5.65
CA GLY A 407 0.34 -9.33 -6.98
C GLY A 407 0.96 -8.36 -7.98
N ALA A 408 0.44 -7.13 -8.04
CA ALA A 408 0.96 -6.09 -8.91
C ALA A 408 2.39 -5.67 -8.53
N MET A 409 2.64 -5.53 -7.23
CA MET A 409 3.95 -5.17 -6.70
C MET A 409 5.00 -6.25 -6.97
N SER A 410 4.68 -7.52 -6.71
CA SER A 410 5.56 -8.66 -6.94
C SER A 410 5.93 -8.79 -8.42
N ALA A 411 4.94 -8.70 -9.32
CA ALA A 411 5.18 -8.71 -10.75
C ALA A 411 6.12 -7.57 -11.17
N LYS A 412 5.94 -6.37 -10.61
CA LYS A 412 6.80 -5.21 -10.93
C LYS A 412 8.21 -5.36 -10.38
N VAL A 413 8.37 -5.87 -9.17
CA VAL A 413 9.69 -6.14 -8.55
C VAL A 413 10.46 -7.21 -9.35
N ALA A 414 9.77 -8.25 -9.83
CA ALA A 414 10.36 -9.26 -10.69
C ALA A 414 10.75 -8.69 -12.07
N GLU A 415 9.87 -7.90 -12.70
CA GLU A 415 10.14 -7.20 -13.97
C GLU A 415 11.39 -6.31 -13.88
N LEU A 416 11.57 -5.63 -12.74
CA LEU A 416 12.70 -4.73 -12.50
C LEU A 416 13.97 -5.44 -11.99
N ASP A 417 13.92 -6.76 -11.81
CA ASP A 417 15.02 -7.57 -11.27
C ASP A 417 15.51 -7.15 -9.87
N TRP A 418 14.64 -6.52 -9.07
CA TRP A 418 15.01 -5.94 -7.77
C TRP A 418 15.35 -6.99 -6.71
N HIS A 419 14.73 -8.15 -6.78
CA HIS A 419 15.03 -9.30 -5.91
C HIS A 419 16.49 -9.78 -6.03
N ASN A 420 17.16 -9.44 -7.14
CA ASN A 420 18.57 -9.77 -7.39
C ASN A 420 19.54 -8.62 -7.09
N SER A 421 19.05 -7.48 -6.57
CA SER A 421 19.86 -6.29 -6.32
C SER A 421 21.01 -6.48 -5.31
N LEU A 422 20.92 -7.51 -4.46
CA LEU A 422 21.94 -7.83 -3.45
C LEU A 422 22.94 -8.91 -3.89
N LYS A 423 22.85 -9.43 -5.12
CA LYS A 423 23.76 -10.48 -5.63
C LYS A 423 25.24 -10.11 -5.54
N ASN A 424 25.57 -8.82 -5.63
CA ASN A 424 26.93 -8.31 -5.59
C ASN A 424 27.33 -7.73 -4.22
N GLY A 425 26.57 -8.04 -3.16
CA GLY A 425 26.81 -7.57 -1.80
C GLY A 425 25.76 -6.56 -1.30
N PRO A 426 25.92 -6.06 -0.06
CA PRO A 426 24.98 -5.15 0.56
C PRO A 426 24.89 -3.82 -0.22
N PRO A 427 23.80 -3.06 -0.05
CA PRO A 427 23.65 -1.76 -0.70
C PRO A 427 24.73 -0.78 -0.24
N HIS A 428 24.87 0.30 -1.01
CA HIS A 428 25.81 1.38 -0.73
C HIS A 428 25.75 1.81 0.75
N TYR A 429 26.92 1.98 1.37
CA TYR A 429 27.08 2.28 2.80
C TYR A 429 26.31 1.35 3.75
N ASN A 430 26.11 0.09 3.36
CA ASN A 430 25.33 -0.87 4.15
C ASN A 430 23.89 -0.37 4.42
N GLY A 431 23.29 0.30 3.43
CA GLY A 431 21.93 0.83 3.48
C GLY A 431 21.82 2.21 4.12
N ALA A 432 22.88 2.67 4.80
CA ALA A 432 22.93 4.00 5.40
C ALA A 432 23.12 5.09 4.34
N VAL A 433 22.91 6.33 4.74
CA VAL A 433 23.15 7.49 3.87
C VAL A 433 24.59 8.01 4.00
N SER A 434 25.24 7.64 5.11
CA SER A 434 26.62 8.00 5.42
C SER A 434 27.30 6.86 6.20
N ILE A 435 28.63 6.91 6.29
CA ILE A 435 29.47 6.00 7.07
C ILE A 435 30.10 6.70 8.28
N PRO A 436 30.55 5.97 9.31
CA PRO A 436 31.32 6.55 10.41
C PRO A 436 32.53 7.34 9.89
N GLY A 437 32.67 8.60 10.33
CA GLY A 437 33.71 9.52 9.88
C GLY A 437 33.39 10.35 8.64
N ASP A 438 32.20 10.17 8.03
CA ASP A 438 31.70 11.07 6.99
C ASP A 438 30.81 12.17 7.60
N ASP A 439 31.38 13.39 7.64
CA ASP A 439 30.74 14.59 8.18
C ASP A 439 29.90 15.34 7.13
N THR A 440 29.90 14.87 5.88
CA THR A 440 29.21 15.57 4.80
C THR A 440 27.71 15.60 5.01
N VAL A 441 27.16 16.81 4.97
CA VAL A 441 25.72 17.05 5.06
C VAL A 441 25.09 16.72 3.71
N ILE A 442 23.91 16.10 3.74
CA ILE A 442 23.12 15.93 2.53
C ILE A 442 22.62 17.31 2.12
N VAL A 443 23.09 17.75 0.95
CA VAL A 443 22.60 18.98 0.33
C VAL A 443 21.44 18.60 -0.59
N PRO A 444 20.28 19.26 -0.49
CA PRO A 444 19.15 19.08 -1.41
C PRO A 444 19.59 19.24 -2.87
N LEU A 445 18.89 18.55 -3.78
CA LEU A 445 19.11 18.79 -5.21
C LEU A 445 18.71 20.23 -5.58
N PRO A 446 19.31 20.85 -6.62
CA PRO A 446 19.01 22.25 -6.96
C PRO A 446 17.53 22.54 -7.24
N GLU A 447 16.77 21.53 -7.68
CA GLU A 447 15.34 21.63 -7.96
C GLU A 447 14.47 21.01 -6.86
N GLU A 448 15.09 20.50 -5.79
CA GLU A 448 14.37 20.03 -4.62
C GLU A 448 13.85 21.25 -3.86
N GLU A 449 12.53 21.45 -3.95
CA GLU A 449 11.80 22.39 -3.11
C GLU A 449 11.28 21.67 -1.87
N PRO A 450 11.20 22.35 -0.71
CA PRO A 450 10.57 21.76 0.47
C PRO A 450 9.08 21.47 0.20
N PRO A 451 8.49 20.50 0.91
CA PRO A 451 7.08 20.18 0.77
C PRO A 451 6.22 21.36 1.21
N GLN A 452 5.04 21.46 0.62
CA GLN A 452 4.00 22.42 0.98
C GLN A 452 2.98 21.76 1.91
N ASP A 453 2.36 22.57 2.77
CA ASP A 453 1.22 22.13 3.57
C ASP A 453 0.06 21.81 2.64
N VAL A 454 -0.36 20.53 2.61
CA VAL A 454 -1.51 20.13 1.81
C VAL A 454 -2.78 20.44 2.59
N GLU A 455 -3.18 21.70 2.55
CA GLU A 455 -4.39 22.19 3.19
C GLU A 455 -5.24 22.99 2.20
N VAL A 456 -6.56 22.88 2.28
CA VAL A 456 -7.45 23.79 1.56
C VAL A 456 -7.31 25.17 2.20
N GLN A 457 -6.90 26.15 1.39
CA GLN A 457 -6.80 27.55 1.80
C GLN A 457 -8.00 28.33 1.25
N PRO A 458 -8.99 28.66 2.10
CA PRO A 458 -10.11 29.49 1.70
C PRO A 458 -9.65 30.92 1.41
N THR A 459 -10.23 31.49 0.39
CA THR A 459 -10.04 32.87 -0.06
C THR A 459 -11.39 33.59 -0.03
N PRO A 460 -11.43 34.94 -0.05
CA PRO A 460 -12.69 35.67 -0.02
C PRO A 460 -13.67 35.28 -1.14
N ILE A 461 -13.17 34.92 -2.32
CA ILE A 461 -14.02 34.48 -3.44
C ILE A 461 -14.70 33.13 -3.14
N ASP A 462 -14.08 32.25 -2.37
CA ASP A 462 -14.69 30.96 -2.01
C ASP A 462 -15.94 31.15 -1.15
N ILE A 463 -15.93 32.16 -0.27
CA ILE A 463 -17.10 32.53 0.54
C ILE A 463 -18.23 33.04 -0.36
N LEU A 464 -17.90 33.86 -1.38
CA LEU A 464 -18.89 34.35 -2.34
C LEU A 464 -19.49 33.21 -3.17
N ILE A 465 -18.67 32.26 -3.61
CA ILE A 465 -19.13 31.05 -4.33
C ILE A 465 -20.05 30.22 -3.43
N LEU A 466 -19.68 30.00 -2.16
CA LEU A 466 -20.53 29.30 -1.20
C LEU A 466 -21.87 29.99 -0.99
N ILE A 467 -21.88 31.32 -0.82
CA ILE A 467 -23.12 32.10 -0.68
C ILE A 467 -23.98 31.94 -1.95
N CYS A 468 -23.38 32.02 -3.14
CA CYS A 468 -24.08 31.80 -4.41
C CYS A 468 -24.71 30.40 -4.49
N ILE A 469 -23.97 29.34 -4.13
CA ILE A 469 -24.48 27.95 -4.14
C ILE A 469 -25.62 27.76 -3.13
N PHE A 470 -25.44 28.22 -1.88
CA PHE A 470 -26.43 27.99 -0.82
C PHE A 470 -27.66 28.88 -0.89
N THR A 471 -27.54 30.08 -1.46
CA THR A 471 -28.65 31.05 -1.52
C THR A 471 -29.27 31.18 -2.91
N GLY A 472 -28.62 30.63 -3.95
CA GLY A 472 -28.98 30.86 -5.35
C GLY A 472 -28.75 32.30 -5.82
N LYS A 473 -28.09 33.16 -5.03
CA LYS A 473 -27.82 34.57 -5.36
C LYS A 473 -26.34 34.77 -5.66
N CYS A 474 -26.03 34.91 -6.93
CA CYS A 474 -24.68 35.15 -7.42
C CYS A 474 -24.58 36.64 -7.78
N TRP A 475 -23.64 37.34 -7.13
CA TRP A 475 -23.46 38.80 -7.21
C TRP A 475 -22.40 39.18 -8.22
#